data_AF-A0A1R0FXZ6-F1
#
_entry.id   AF-A0A1R0FXZ6-F1
#
_cell.length_a   1.000
_cell.length_b   1.000
_cell.length_c   1.000
_cell.angle_alpha   90.00
_cell.angle_beta   90.00
_cell.angle_gamma   90.00
#
_symmetry.space_group_name_H-M   'P 1'
#
loop_
_entity.id
_entity.type
_entity.pdbx_description
1 polymer ?
#
loop_
_entity_poly.entity_id
_entity_poly.type
_entity_poly.pdbx_seq_one_letter_code
_entity_poly.pdbx_strand_id
1 'polypeptide(L)'
;MNKIVLFAVFSNISEQLNAQQPGKIRTVYQSLYNKEYVLTMVSSSAVVPRSGLYYFSQGWKLITQPGIRRFVILPLLVNILLMGGAFWWLFTQLGNWVPALMSHVPDWLQWLSYLLWPIVTISVLLVFGYLFSTIANWIAAPFNGLLAEQLEARLTGATPPDTGILGIMKDVPRIMKREWQKLAWYLPRAFVLLILYFIPGIGQTVAPVLWFLFSAWMLAIQYCDYPFDNHKVPFKEMRVALRTRKVTNMQFGALTSLFTMIPVLNLFIMPVAVCGATAMWVDCYRAKHALWK
;
A
#
# COMPACT_ATOMS: atom_id res chain seq x y z
N MET A 1 45.48 -26.65 41.13
CA MET A 1 44.97 -25.92 42.32
C MET A 1 43.50 -25.57 42.05
N ASN A 2 42.60 -26.22 42.79
CA ASN A 2 41.23 -26.56 42.36
C ASN A 2 40.26 -25.37 42.28
N LYS A 3 39.41 -25.36 41.25
CA LYS A 3 38.24 -24.47 41.10
C LYS A 3 37.35 -24.41 42.35
N ILE A 4 37.37 -25.47 43.17
CA ILE A 4 36.67 -25.58 44.45
C ILE A 4 37.21 -24.59 45.50
N VAL A 5 38.54 -24.37 45.56
CA VAL A 5 39.15 -23.42 46.51
C VAL A 5 38.82 -21.99 46.12
N LEU A 6 38.84 -21.69 44.81
CA LEU A 6 38.45 -20.36 44.32
C LEU A 6 36.97 -20.06 44.66
N PHE A 7 36.08 -21.03 44.46
CA PHE A 7 34.65 -20.86 44.76
C PHE A 7 34.38 -20.67 46.26
N ALA A 8 35.08 -21.41 47.12
CA ALA A 8 34.97 -21.27 48.58
C ALA A 8 35.51 -19.92 49.08
N VAL A 9 36.61 -19.42 48.50
CA VAL A 9 37.15 -18.08 48.84
C VAL A 9 36.17 -16.99 48.39
N PHE A 10 35.59 -17.11 47.20
CA PHE A 10 34.61 -16.14 46.70
C PHE A 10 33.29 -16.16 47.49
N SER A 11 32.79 -17.34 47.93
CA SER A 11 31.55 -17.40 48.71
C SER A 11 31.74 -16.76 50.09
N ASN A 12 32.86 -17.04 50.76
CA ASN A 12 33.16 -16.53 52.10
C ASN A 12 33.40 -15.00 52.07
N ILE A 13 34.04 -14.48 51.02
CA ILE A 13 34.20 -13.03 50.79
C ILE A 13 32.83 -12.38 50.50
N SER A 14 31.95 -13.03 49.73
CA SER A 14 30.62 -12.49 49.43
C SER A 14 29.72 -12.43 50.67
N GLU A 15 29.80 -13.42 51.56
CA GLU A 15 29.06 -13.45 52.82
C GLU A 15 29.56 -12.37 53.79
N GLN A 16 30.89 -12.18 53.91
CA GLN A 16 31.47 -11.12 54.73
C GLN A 16 31.13 -9.71 54.21
N LEU A 17 31.16 -9.49 52.89
CA LEU A 17 30.80 -8.21 52.29
C LEU A 17 29.29 -7.91 52.43
N ASN A 18 28.42 -8.93 52.35
CA ASN A 18 26.98 -8.76 52.51
C ASN A 18 26.59 -8.51 53.99
N ALA A 19 27.39 -8.98 54.95
CA ALA A 19 27.23 -8.69 56.37
C ALA A 19 27.61 -7.24 56.73
N GLN A 20 28.54 -6.61 56.01
CA GLN A 20 28.96 -5.22 56.27
C GLN A 20 28.08 -4.16 55.57
N GLN A 21 27.48 -4.46 54.42
CA GLN A 21 26.60 -3.52 53.69
C GLN A 21 25.42 -4.24 53.02
N PRO A 22 24.38 -4.62 53.79
CA PRO A 22 23.24 -5.37 53.28
C PRO A 22 22.53 -4.57 52.17
N GLY A 23 22.41 -5.17 50.97
CA GLY A 23 21.67 -4.63 49.84
C GLY A 23 22.50 -3.95 48.74
N LYS A 24 23.69 -3.40 49.05
CA LYS A 24 24.53 -2.71 48.03
C LYS A 24 25.09 -3.67 46.97
N ILE A 25 25.43 -4.89 47.37
CA ILE A 25 25.94 -5.93 46.47
C ILE A 25 24.86 -6.32 45.45
N ARG A 26 23.60 -6.49 45.91
CA ARG A 26 22.46 -6.76 45.04
C ARG A 26 22.23 -5.63 44.04
N THR A 27 22.39 -4.37 44.46
CA THR A 27 22.29 -3.20 43.56
C THR A 27 23.40 -3.19 42.50
N VAL A 28 24.64 -3.56 42.85
CA VAL A 28 25.76 -3.61 41.90
C VAL A 28 25.58 -4.76 40.89
N TYR A 29 25.18 -5.96 41.34
CA TYR A 29 24.88 -7.06 40.42
C TYR A 29 23.67 -6.76 39.52
N GLN A 30 22.59 -6.17 40.06
CA GLN A 30 21.44 -5.74 39.26
C GLN A 30 21.81 -4.64 38.26
N SER A 31 22.72 -3.73 38.64
CA SER A 31 23.28 -2.68 37.77
C SER A 31 24.13 -3.27 36.66
N LEU A 32 25.03 -4.21 36.96
CA LEU A 32 25.89 -4.86 35.97
C LEU A 32 25.07 -5.74 35.01
N TYR A 33 24.12 -6.50 35.54
CA TYR A 33 23.17 -7.29 34.76
C TYR A 33 22.31 -6.37 33.88
N ASN A 34 21.69 -5.30 34.42
CA ASN A 34 20.98 -4.34 33.57
C ASN A 34 21.88 -3.70 32.53
N LYS A 35 23.16 -3.43 32.81
CA LYS A 35 24.08 -2.81 31.86
C LYS A 35 24.47 -3.76 30.74
N GLU A 36 24.73 -5.03 31.02
CA GLU A 36 24.99 -6.07 30.00
C GLU A 36 23.73 -6.41 29.19
N TYR A 37 22.55 -6.48 29.83
CA TYR A 37 21.28 -6.72 29.15
C TYR A 37 20.86 -5.52 28.29
N VAL A 38 21.10 -4.29 28.75
CA VAL A 38 20.89 -3.07 27.95
C VAL A 38 21.89 -3.03 26.79
N LEU A 39 23.16 -3.37 26.99
CA LEU A 39 24.16 -3.39 25.91
C LEU A 39 23.89 -4.49 24.87
N THR A 40 23.37 -5.65 25.27
CA THR A 40 23.00 -6.74 24.34
C THR A 40 21.65 -6.51 23.65
N MET A 41 20.68 -5.85 24.30
CA MET A 41 19.42 -5.44 23.65
C MET A 41 19.53 -4.17 22.79
N VAL A 42 20.60 -3.39 22.92
CA VAL A 42 20.89 -2.20 22.11
C VAL A 42 21.87 -2.50 20.97
N SER A 43 21.98 -3.76 20.53
CA SER A 43 22.26 -4.02 19.09
C SER A 43 20.97 -3.84 18.28
N SER A 44 20.37 -2.66 18.41
CA SER A 44 19.41 -2.19 17.43
C SER A 44 20.22 -1.95 16.18
N SER A 45 20.12 -2.86 15.20
CA SER A 45 20.66 -2.66 13.86
C SER A 45 20.29 -1.25 13.44
N ALA A 46 21.25 -0.33 13.38
CA ALA A 46 20.97 1.04 13.00
C ALA A 46 20.25 0.99 11.66
N VAL A 47 18.95 1.31 11.65
CA VAL A 47 18.13 1.22 10.44
C VAL A 47 18.69 2.27 9.50
N VAL A 48 19.54 1.83 8.57
CA VAL A 48 20.11 2.68 7.53
C VAL A 48 18.93 3.44 6.91
N PRO A 49 18.96 4.79 6.85
CA PRO A 49 17.84 5.55 6.31
C PRO A 49 17.60 5.14 4.86
N ARG A 50 16.51 4.39 4.62
CA ARG A 50 16.17 3.86 3.30
C ARG A 50 15.34 4.88 2.53
N SER A 51 15.65 5.04 1.25
CA SER A 51 14.94 5.96 0.34
C SER A 51 13.63 5.36 -0.17
N GLY A 52 12.76 6.18 -0.75
CA GLY A 52 11.54 5.67 -1.40
C GLY A 52 11.85 4.77 -2.60
N LEU A 53 12.98 5.03 -3.27
CA LEU A 53 13.51 4.21 -4.36
C LEU A 53 13.83 2.79 -3.88
N TYR A 54 14.42 2.66 -2.69
CA TYR A 54 14.71 1.37 -2.10
C TYR A 54 13.43 0.54 -1.95
N TYR A 55 12.38 1.11 -1.33
CA TYR A 55 11.12 0.39 -1.11
C TYR A 55 10.40 0.01 -2.41
N PHE A 56 10.47 0.86 -3.43
CA PHE A 56 9.96 0.53 -4.76
C PHE A 56 10.70 -0.66 -5.37
N SER A 57 12.04 -0.63 -5.37
CA SER A 57 12.86 -1.73 -5.88
C SER A 57 12.70 -3.02 -5.07
N GLN A 58 12.49 -2.88 -3.76
CA GLN A 58 12.22 -4.00 -2.86
C GLN A 58 10.86 -4.61 -3.16
N GLY A 59 9.85 -3.81 -3.51
CA GLY A 59 8.54 -4.29 -3.99
C GLY A 59 8.69 -5.27 -5.15
N TRP A 60 9.51 -4.94 -6.15
CA TRP A 60 9.81 -5.83 -7.28
C TRP A 60 10.45 -7.16 -6.87
N LYS A 61 11.32 -7.15 -5.85
CA LYS A 61 11.93 -8.38 -5.30
C LYS A 61 10.96 -9.20 -4.47
N LEU A 62 10.04 -8.55 -3.75
CA LEU A 62 9.08 -9.22 -2.85
C LEU A 62 7.97 -9.93 -3.63
N ILE A 63 7.51 -9.36 -4.76
CA ILE A 63 6.45 -10.00 -5.55
C ILE A 63 6.85 -11.36 -6.15
N THR A 64 8.14 -11.62 -6.33
CA THR A 64 8.66 -12.88 -6.90
C THR A 64 8.88 -13.97 -5.85
N GLN A 65 8.74 -13.65 -4.56
CA GLN A 65 9.00 -14.61 -3.49
C GLN A 65 7.97 -15.75 -3.45
N PRO A 66 8.43 -17.00 -3.18
CA PRO A 66 7.54 -18.16 -3.06
C PRO A 66 6.59 -17.97 -1.88
N GLY A 67 5.29 -18.03 -2.14
CA GLY A 67 4.21 -17.81 -1.17
C GLY A 67 3.46 -16.49 -1.34
N ILE A 68 4.13 -15.42 -1.78
CA ILE A 68 3.48 -14.13 -2.12
C ILE A 68 2.96 -14.15 -3.56
N ARG A 69 3.68 -14.85 -4.46
CA ARG A 69 3.33 -14.96 -5.88
C ARG A 69 1.87 -15.38 -6.13
N ARG A 70 1.29 -16.25 -5.31
CA ARG A 70 -0.14 -16.67 -5.44
C ARG A 70 -1.11 -15.51 -5.21
N PHE A 71 -0.82 -14.62 -4.26
CA PHE A 71 -1.64 -13.46 -3.94
C PHE A 71 -1.49 -12.34 -4.98
N VAL A 72 -0.42 -12.37 -5.78
CA VAL A 72 -0.21 -11.47 -6.92
C VAL A 72 -0.90 -12.00 -8.18
N ILE A 73 -0.80 -13.30 -8.45
CA ILE A 73 -1.39 -13.93 -9.64
C ILE A 73 -2.91 -13.99 -9.55
N LEU A 74 -3.47 -14.27 -8.37
CA LEU A 74 -4.90 -14.49 -8.22
C LEU A 74 -5.75 -13.27 -8.61
N PRO A 75 -5.46 -12.03 -8.18
CA PRO A 75 -6.18 -10.84 -8.65
C PRO A 75 -6.03 -10.58 -10.14
N LEU A 76 -4.85 -10.86 -10.72
CA LEU A 76 -4.62 -10.73 -12.15
C LEU A 76 -5.44 -11.73 -12.95
N LEU A 77 -5.50 -12.99 -12.53
CA LEU A 77 -6.32 -14.02 -13.16
C LEU A 77 -7.80 -13.68 -13.06
N VAL A 78 -8.27 -13.26 -11.88
CA VAL A 78 -9.65 -12.81 -11.69
C VAL A 78 -9.96 -11.63 -12.62
N ASN A 79 -9.07 -10.65 -12.72
CA ASN A 79 -9.27 -9.51 -13.62
C ASN A 79 -9.29 -9.93 -15.10
N ILE A 80 -8.41 -10.84 -15.53
CA ILE A 80 -8.40 -11.35 -16.91
C ILE A 80 -9.69 -12.11 -17.22
N LEU A 81 -10.18 -12.96 -16.30
CA LEU A 81 -11.41 -13.72 -16.47
C LEU A 81 -12.63 -12.80 -16.50
N LEU A 82 -12.72 -11.86 -15.55
CA LEU A 82 -13.80 -10.88 -15.50
C LEU A 82 -13.79 -9.98 -16.73
N MET A 83 -12.64 -9.46 -17.14
CA MET A 83 -12.52 -8.59 -18.30
C MET A 83 -12.82 -9.36 -19.58
N GLY A 84 -12.23 -10.54 -19.78
CA GLY A 84 -12.49 -11.38 -20.94
C GLY A 84 -13.97 -11.75 -21.06
N GLY A 85 -14.60 -12.18 -19.96
CA GLY A 85 -16.04 -12.48 -19.93
C GLY A 85 -16.91 -11.26 -20.17
N ALA A 86 -16.57 -10.12 -19.57
CA ALA A 86 -17.33 -8.88 -19.71
C ALA A 86 -17.23 -8.32 -21.14
N PHE A 87 -16.04 -8.34 -21.76
CA PHE A 87 -15.87 -7.95 -23.16
C PHE A 87 -16.58 -8.92 -24.11
N TRP A 88 -16.49 -10.24 -23.87
CA TRP A 88 -17.25 -11.23 -24.64
C TRP A 88 -18.75 -10.93 -24.61
N TRP A 89 -19.30 -10.70 -23.41
CA TRP A 89 -20.69 -10.31 -23.24
C TRP A 89 -21.00 -8.99 -23.96
N LEU A 90 -20.15 -7.96 -23.80
CA LEU A 90 -20.31 -6.68 -24.48
C LEU A 90 -20.38 -6.84 -26.01
N PHE A 91 -19.49 -7.62 -26.60
CA PHE A 91 -19.48 -7.87 -28.04
C PHE A 91 -20.78 -8.50 -28.53
N THR A 92 -21.41 -9.37 -27.74
CA THR A 92 -22.72 -9.94 -28.08
C THR A 92 -23.86 -8.92 -27.97
N GLN A 93 -23.73 -7.89 -27.13
CA GLN A 93 -24.73 -6.83 -26.97
C GLN A 93 -24.56 -5.66 -27.95
N LEU A 94 -23.34 -5.43 -28.46
CA LEU A 94 -23.06 -4.34 -29.40
C LEU A 94 -23.95 -4.40 -30.65
N GLY A 95 -24.23 -5.61 -31.14
CA GLY A 95 -25.12 -5.83 -32.29
C GLY A 95 -26.57 -5.36 -32.05
N ASN A 96 -27.00 -5.25 -30.79
CA ASN A 96 -28.34 -4.78 -30.44
C ASN A 96 -28.33 -3.31 -30.00
N TRP A 97 -27.36 -2.90 -29.19
CA TRP A 97 -27.31 -1.55 -28.61
C TRP A 97 -26.95 -0.49 -29.64
N VAL A 98 -26.01 -0.76 -30.55
CA VAL A 98 -25.60 0.23 -31.55
C VAL A 98 -26.77 0.54 -32.50
N PRO A 99 -27.48 -0.45 -33.09
CA PRO A 99 -28.64 -0.15 -33.91
C PRO A 99 -29.79 0.53 -33.14
N ALA A 100 -30.05 0.14 -31.88
CA ALA A 100 -31.09 0.76 -31.06
C ALA A 100 -30.79 2.22 -30.72
N LEU A 101 -29.52 2.58 -30.53
CA LEU A 101 -29.11 3.98 -30.36
C LEU A 101 -29.20 4.73 -31.69
N MET A 102 -28.82 4.10 -32.80
CA MET A 102 -28.91 4.69 -34.13
C MET A 102 -30.36 4.89 -34.60
N SER A 103 -31.33 4.12 -34.11
CA SER A 103 -32.75 4.30 -34.47
C SER A 103 -33.37 5.58 -33.91
N HIS A 104 -32.70 6.25 -32.97
CA HIS A 104 -33.12 7.57 -32.48
C HIS A 104 -32.63 8.71 -33.40
N VAL A 105 -31.77 8.42 -34.38
CA VAL A 105 -31.27 9.42 -35.34
C VAL A 105 -32.34 9.63 -36.42
N PRO A 106 -32.85 10.87 -36.60
CA PRO A 106 -33.83 11.17 -37.62
C PRO A 106 -33.35 10.90 -39.05
N ASP A 107 -34.26 10.60 -39.97
CA ASP A 107 -33.92 10.24 -41.36
C ASP A 107 -33.14 11.31 -42.12
N TRP A 108 -33.35 12.59 -41.82
CA TRP A 108 -32.62 13.70 -42.44
C TRP A 108 -31.13 13.77 -42.03
N LEU A 109 -30.75 13.10 -40.94
CA LEU A 109 -29.38 12.97 -40.43
C LEU A 109 -28.68 11.69 -40.88
N GLN A 110 -29.29 10.87 -41.73
CA GLN A 110 -28.74 9.58 -42.15
C GLN A 110 -27.40 9.70 -42.88
N TRP A 111 -27.12 10.83 -43.53
CA TRP A 111 -25.80 11.10 -44.12
C TRP A 111 -24.67 11.16 -43.07
N LEU A 112 -25.00 11.47 -41.81
CA LEU A 112 -24.07 11.48 -40.68
C LEU A 112 -23.89 10.08 -40.05
N SER A 113 -24.69 9.08 -40.44
CA SER A 113 -24.66 7.75 -39.83
C SER A 113 -23.27 7.09 -39.88
N TYR A 114 -22.53 7.29 -40.97
CA TYR A 114 -21.15 6.84 -41.11
C TYR A 114 -20.22 7.40 -40.03
N LEU A 115 -20.46 8.63 -39.57
CA LEU A 115 -19.70 9.27 -38.48
C LEU A 115 -20.26 8.93 -37.10
N LEU A 116 -21.59 8.85 -36.96
CA LEU A 116 -22.26 8.53 -35.70
C LEU A 116 -22.00 7.09 -35.25
N TRP A 117 -21.92 6.13 -36.19
CA TRP A 117 -21.71 4.72 -35.84
C TRP A 117 -20.38 4.48 -35.08
N PRO A 118 -19.22 4.98 -35.55
CA PRO A 118 -17.98 4.92 -34.77
C PRO A 118 -18.09 5.66 -33.43
N ILE A 119 -18.71 6.83 -33.40
CA ILE A 119 -18.84 7.64 -32.17
C ILE A 119 -19.68 6.89 -31.13
N VAL A 120 -20.83 6.35 -31.51
CA VAL A 120 -21.71 5.56 -30.64
C VAL A 120 -20.98 4.31 -30.16
N THR A 121 -20.31 3.59 -31.06
CA THR A 121 -19.55 2.38 -30.71
C THR A 121 -18.45 2.70 -29.71
N ILE A 122 -17.61 3.72 -29.98
CA ILE A 122 -16.55 4.17 -29.07
C ILE A 122 -17.15 4.64 -27.75
N SER A 123 -18.27 5.36 -27.77
CA SER A 123 -18.93 5.83 -26.55
C SER A 123 -19.41 4.69 -25.67
N VAL A 124 -20.04 3.67 -26.26
CA VAL A 124 -20.45 2.44 -25.54
C VAL A 124 -19.22 1.74 -24.95
N LEU A 125 -18.16 1.57 -25.74
CA LEU A 125 -16.90 0.96 -25.27
C LEU A 125 -16.26 1.76 -24.13
N LEU A 126 -16.26 3.10 -24.20
CA LEU A 126 -15.71 3.97 -23.18
C LEU A 126 -16.52 3.93 -21.88
N VAL A 127 -17.85 4.06 -21.96
CA VAL A 127 -18.74 3.98 -20.81
C VAL A 127 -18.62 2.61 -20.14
N PHE A 128 -18.67 1.55 -20.93
CA PHE A 128 -18.49 0.19 -20.43
C PHE A 128 -17.11 0.01 -19.79
N GLY A 129 -16.04 0.42 -20.47
CA GLY A 129 -14.67 0.31 -19.98
C GLY A 129 -14.47 1.06 -18.67
N TYR A 130 -15.04 2.25 -18.53
CA TYR A 130 -15.00 3.03 -17.29
C TYR A 130 -15.76 2.36 -16.14
N LEU A 131 -16.98 1.89 -16.39
CA LEU A 131 -17.79 1.18 -15.40
C LEU A 131 -17.10 -0.12 -14.96
N PHE A 132 -16.62 -0.91 -15.91
CA PHE A 132 -15.87 -2.13 -15.64
C PHE A 132 -14.61 -1.84 -14.82
N SER A 133 -13.81 -0.85 -15.23
CA SER A 133 -12.60 -0.47 -14.50
C SER A 133 -12.90 -0.04 -13.06
N THR A 134 -13.99 0.72 -12.86
CA THR A 134 -14.42 1.15 -11.52
C THR A 134 -14.77 -0.07 -10.65
N ILE A 135 -15.58 -0.99 -11.18
CA ILE A 135 -15.97 -2.22 -10.47
C ILE A 135 -14.76 -3.11 -10.20
N ALA A 136 -13.89 -3.30 -11.20
CA ALA A 136 -12.68 -4.11 -11.08
C ALA A 136 -11.74 -3.57 -9.99
N ASN A 137 -11.58 -2.24 -9.90
CA ASN A 137 -10.80 -1.61 -8.84
C ASN A 137 -11.41 -1.84 -7.45
N TRP A 138 -12.74 -1.80 -7.33
CA TRP A 138 -13.43 -2.10 -6.08
C TRP A 138 -13.28 -3.57 -5.67
N ILE A 139 -13.35 -4.49 -6.64
CA ILE A 139 -13.08 -5.92 -6.43
C ILE A 139 -11.62 -6.16 -6.05
N ALA A 140 -10.67 -5.40 -6.60
CA ALA A 140 -9.24 -5.55 -6.33
C ALA A 140 -8.81 -5.04 -4.94
N ALA A 141 -9.49 -4.02 -4.41
CA ALA A 141 -9.20 -3.43 -3.11
C ALA A 141 -9.06 -4.46 -1.95
N PRO A 142 -9.99 -5.41 -1.75
CA PRO A 142 -9.85 -6.45 -0.72
C PRO A 142 -8.63 -7.35 -0.91
N PHE A 143 -8.28 -7.70 -2.15
CA PHE A 143 -7.08 -8.52 -2.42
C PHE A 143 -5.79 -7.79 -2.11
N ASN A 144 -5.75 -6.47 -2.34
CA ASN A 144 -4.59 -5.64 -1.98
C ASN A 144 -4.39 -5.55 -0.46
N GLY A 145 -5.48 -5.47 0.32
CA GLY A 145 -5.42 -5.54 1.78
C GLY A 145 -4.86 -6.88 2.29
N LEU A 146 -5.35 -8.00 1.73
CA LEU A 146 -4.85 -9.33 2.04
C LEU A 146 -3.38 -9.52 1.67
N LEU A 147 -2.97 -9.04 0.50
CA LEU A 147 -1.58 -9.10 0.05
C LEU A 147 -0.66 -8.37 1.04
N ALA A 148 -1.07 -7.18 1.52
CA ALA A 148 -0.33 -6.42 2.52
C ALA A 148 -0.24 -7.17 3.87
N GLU A 149 -1.34 -7.76 4.35
CA GLU A 149 -1.39 -8.51 5.61
C GLU A 149 -0.47 -9.74 5.58
N GLN A 150 -0.53 -10.51 4.49
CA GLN A 150 0.28 -11.71 4.29
C GLN A 150 1.77 -11.38 4.19
N LEU A 151 2.10 -10.29 3.49
CA LEU A 151 3.48 -9.84 3.37
C LEU A 151 4.01 -9.28 4.69
N GLU A 152 3.22 -8.53 5.43
CA GLU A 152 3.61 -8.03 6.75
C GLU A 152 3.96 -9.18 7.69
N ALA A 153 3.09 -10.18 7.79
CA ALA A 153 3.35 -11.36 8.63
C ALA A 153 4.67 -12.04 8.26
N ARG A 154 4.97 -12.16 6.96
CA ARG A 154 6.24 -12.71 6.47
C ARG A 154 7.44 -11.85 6.86
N LEU A 155 7.35 -10.54 6.70
CA LEU A 155 8.44 -9.61 7.02
C LEU A 155 8.69 -9.50 8.53
N THR A 156 7.67 -9.69 9.36
CA THR A 156 7.80 -9.63 10.82
C THR A 156 8.07 -10.99 11.46
N GLY A 157 8.07 -12.08 10.69
CA GLY A 157 8.17 -13.44 11.20
C GLY A 157 6.95 -13.89 12.04
N ALA A 158 5.82 -13.19 11.91
CA ALA A 158 4.58 -13.54 12.59
C ALA A 158 3.83 -14.63 11.80
N THR A 159 3.01 -15.43 12.47
CA THR A 159 2.12 -16.37 11.80
C THR A 159 1.15 -15.58 10.91
N PRO A 160 1.06 -15.89 9.61
CA PRO A 160 0.09 -15.23 8.74
C PRO A 160 -1.31 -15.44 9.31
N PRO A 161 -2.09 -14.37 9.53
CA PRO A 161 -3.45 -14.54 9.98
C PRO A 161 -4.23 -15.35 8.95
N ASP A 162 -5.04 -16.30 9.42
CA ASP A 162 -5.84 -17.22 8.60
C ASP A 162 -7.11 -16.52 8.08
N THR A 163 -6.95 -15.26 7.67
CA THR A 163 -8.01 -14.42 7.13
C THR A 163 -8.27 -14.86 5.69
N GLY A 164 -9.02 -15.95 5.53
CA GLY A 164 -9.50 -16.40 4.22
C GLY A 164 -10.41 -15.35 3.55
N ILE A 165 -10.85 -15.63 2.32
CA ILE A 165 -11.72 -14.76 1.52
C ILE A 165 -12.98 -14.31 2.31
N LEU A 166 -13.51 -15.19 3.16
CA LEU A 166 -14.66 -14.92 4.03
C LEU A 166 -14.39 -13.86 5.12
N GLY A 167 -13.16 -13.80 5.65
CA GLY A 167 -12.77 -12.76 6.60
C GLY A 167 -12.68 -11.39 5.92
N ILE A 168 -12.20 -11.37 4.68
CA ILE A 168 -12.09 -10.15 3.87
C ILE A 168 -13.48 -9.60 3.51
N MET A 169 -14.45 -10.47 3.20
CA MET A 169 -15.83 -10.04 2.92
C MET A 169 -16.46 -9.27 4.10
N LYS A 170 -16.11 -9.62 5.34
CA LYS A 170 -16.57 -8.89 6.54
C LYS A 170 -15.93 -7.49 6.64
N ASP A 171 -14.73 -7.34 6.08
CA ASP A 171 -14.00 -6.07 6.05
C ASP A 171 -14.33 -5.20 4.82
N VAL A 172 -15.05 -5.71 3.82
CA VAL A 172 -15.44 -4.93 2.62
C VAL A 172 -16.08 -3.59 2.96
N PRO A 173 -17.06 -3.47 3.87
CA PRO A 173 -17.67 -2.17 4.19
C PRO A 173 -16.65 -1.16 4.73
N ARG A 174 -15.68 -1.63 5.52
CA ARG A 174 -14.61 -0.82 6.09
C ARG A 174 -13.64 -0.36 5.00
N ILE A 175 -13.21 -1.28 4.14
CA ILE A 175 -12.31 -1.00 3.01
C ILE A 175 -12.96 -0.01 2.04
N MET A 176 -14.25 -0.19 1.72
CA MET A 176 -15.00 0.73 0.85
C MET A 176 -15.15 2.12 1.47
N LYS A 177 -15.43 2.21 2.77
CA LYS A 177 -15.43 3.49 3.50
C LYS A 177 -14.06 4.17 3.42
N ARG A 178 -12.97 3.39 3.50
CA ARG A 178 -11.60 3.90 3.39
C ARG A 178 -11.28 4.44 1.99
N GLU A 179 -11.65 3.71 0.95
CA GLU A 179 -11.51 4.18 -0.45
C GLU A 179 -12.35 5.45 -0.70
N TRP A 180 -13.55 5.55 -0.12
CA TRP A 180 -14.35 6.76 -0.19
C TRP A 180 -13.67 7.97 0.48
N GLN A 181 -13.00 7.75 1.63
CA GLN A 181 -12.22 8.81 2.29
C GLN A 181 -11.05 9.28 1.42
N LYS A 182 -10.38 8.36 0.70
CA LYS A 182 -9.33 8.71 -0.26
C LYS A 182 -9.89 9.54 -1.41
N LEU A 183 -11.02 9.12 -1.98
CA LEU A 183 -11.70 9.84 -3.07
C LEU A 183 -12.14 11.24 -2.63
N ALA A 184 -12.82 11.35 -1.48
CA ALA A 184 -13.27 12.62 -0.91
C ALA A 184 -12.09 13.56 -0.56
N TRP A 185 -10.92 13.00 -0.23
CA TRP A 185 -9.71 13.78 -0.04
C TRP A 185 -9.08 14.23 -1.36
N TYR A 186 -9.10 13.38 -2.39
CA TYR A 186 -8.54 13.64 -3.72
C TYR A 186 -9.33 14.69 -4.51
N LEU A 187 -10.65 14.52 -4.59
CA LEU A 187 -11.53 15.24 -5.49
C LEU A 187 -11.46 16.78 -5.38
N PRO A 188 -11.53 17.40 -4.19
CA PRO A 188 -11.43 18.86 -4.08
C PRO A 188 -10.06 19.41 -4.50
N ARG A 189 -8.99 18.62 -4.31
CA ARG A 189 -7.62 19.03 -4.68
C ARG A 189 -7.37 18.90 -6.17
N ALA A 190 -7.84 17.81 -6.76
CA ALA A 190 -7.85 17.62 -8.20
C ALA A 190 -8.63 18.75 -8.88
N PHE A 191 -9.78 19.15 -8.31
CA PHE A 191 -10.58 20.26 -8.83
C PHE A 191 -9.85 21.60 -8.79
N VAL A 192 -9.15 21.91 -7.70
CA VAL A 192 -8.33 23.14 -7.61
C VAL A 192 -7.20 23.14 -8.65
N LEU A 193 -6.52 22.00 -8.84
CA LEU A 193 -5.48 21.87 -9.86
C LEU A 193 -6.04 21.97 -11.28
N LEU A 194 -7.26 21.48 -11.50
CA LEU A 194 -7.96 21.62 -12.77
C LEU A 194 -8.27 23.08 -13.06
N ILE A 195 -8.77 23.84 -12.07
CA ILE A 195 -8.98 25.30 -12.21
C ILE A 195 -7.65 26.01 -12.54
N LEU A 196 -6.56 25.63 -11.88
CA LEU A 196 -5.24 26.22 -12.14
C LEU A 196 -4.80 26.00 -13.60
N TYR A 197 -5.15 24.87 -14.22
CA TYR A 197 -4.82 24.58 -15.62
C TYR A 197 -5.46 25.58 -16.60
N PHE A 198 -6.63 26.16 -16.26
CA PHE A 198 -7.32 27.15 -17.10
C PHE A 198 -6.68 28.54 -17.08
N ILE A 199 -5.73 28.81 -16.18
CA ILE A 199 -5.03 30.11 -16.14
C ILE A 199 -4.01 30.17 -17.30
N PRO A 200 -4.17 31.07 -18.28
CA PRO A 200 -3.24 31.17 -19.41
C PRO A 200 -1.81 31.49 -18.95
N GLY A 201 -0.81 30.89 -19.60
CA GLY A 201 0.62 31.07 -19.29
C GLY A 201 1.11 30.26 -18.08
N ILE A 202 0.55 30.48 -16.89
CA ILE A 202 0.98 29.81 -15.65
C ILE A 202 0.42 28.39 -15.56
N GLY A 203 -0.86 28.21 -15.91
CA GLY A 203 -1.56 26.93 -15.81
C GLY A 203 -0.88 25.84 -16.65
N GLN A 204 -0.53 26.14 -17.89
CA GLN A 204 0.06 25.12 -18.78
C GLN A 204 1.50 24.73 -18.41
N THR A 205 2.24 25.59 -17.70
CA THR A 205 3.64 25.31 -17.31
C THR A 205 3.74 24.70 -15.91
N VAL A 206 3.03 25.26 -14.93
CA VAL A 206 3.11 24.85 -13.53
C VAL A 206 2.12 23.72 -13.21
N ALA A 207 0.92 23.72 -13.79
CA ALA A 207 -0.10 22.74 -13.42
C ALA A 207 0.28 21.30 -13.76
N PRO A 208 0.92 20.95 -14.91
CA PRO A 208 1.35 19.58 -15.16
C PRO A 208 2.34 19.06 -14.12
N VAL A 209 3.28 19.90 -13.68
CA VAL A 209 4.26 19.55 -12.64
C VAL A 209 3.56 19.33 -11.30
N LEU A 210 2.68 20.26 -10.89
CA LEU A 210 1.91 20.11 -9.65
C LEU A 210 0.96 18.91 -9.71
N TRP A 211 0.36 18.63 -10.86
CA TRP A 211 -0.50 17.48 -11.09
C TRP A 211 0.26 16.18 -10.95
N PHE A 212 1.46 16.08 -11.53
CA PHE A 212 2.33 14.93 -11.37
C PHE A 212 2.73 14.73 -9.91
N LEU A 213 3.17 15.79 -9.23
CA LEU A 213 3.55 15.71 -7.82
C LEU A 213 2.34 15.30 -6.95
N PHE A 214 1.16 15.86 -7.20
CA PHE A 214 -0.05 15.49 -6.50
C PHE A 214 -0.45 14.03 -6.76
N SER A 215 -0.34 13.56 -8.01
CA SER A 215 -0.60 12.17 -8.41
C SER A 215 0.37 11.21 -7.73
N ALA A 216 1.66 11.54 -7.71
CA ALA A 216 2.68 10.80 -6.98
C ALA A 216 2.34 10.69 -5.47
N TRP A 217 1.99 11.80 -4.85
CA TRP A 217 1.57 11.80 -3.44
C TRP A 217 0.30 10.98 -3.21
N MET A 218 -0.65 11.03 -4.14
CA MET A 218 -1.89 10.26 -4.07
C MET A 218 -1.62 8.76 -4.20
N LEU A 219 -0.72 8.33 -5.09
CA LEU A 219 -0.31 6.92 -5.20
C LEU A 219 0.39 6.46 -3.92
N ALA A 220 1.25 7.29 -3.33
CA ALA A 220 1.84 6.99 -2.03
C ALA A 220 0.77 6.78 -0.96
N ILE A 221 -0.24 7.67 -0.86
CA ILE A 221 -1.39 7.47 0.03
C ILE A 221 -2.10 6.16 -0.31
N GLN A 222 -2.46 5.91 -1.57
CA GLN A 222 -3.25 4.77 -1.99
C GLN A 222 -2.65 3.44 -1.51
N TYR A 223 -1.34 3.25 -1.74
CA TYR A 223 -0.66 2.00 -1.44
C TYR A 223 -0.15 1.90 -0.01
N CYS A 224 0.31 3.00 0.60
CA CYS A 224 0.70 3.00 2.01
C CYS A 224 -0.50 2.81 2.93
N ASP A 225 -1.70 3.15 2.49
CA ASP A 225 -2.88 3.03 3.33
C ASP A 225 -3.28 1.59 3.63
N TYR A 226 -2.96 0.62 2.77
CA TYR A 226 -3.33 -0.80 3.00
C TYR A 226 -2.84 -1.34 4.35
N PRO A 227 -1.54 -1.28 4.71
CA PRO A 227 -1.09 -1.75 6.02
C PRO A 227 -1.59 -0.89 7.20
N PHE A 228 -1.79 0.42 7.01
CA PHE A 228 -2.39 1.28 8.04
C PHE A 228 -3.86 0.90 8.29
N ASP A 229 -4.62 0.64 7.24
CA ASP A 229 -6.02 0.23 7.34
C ASP A 229 -6.11 -1.19 7.92
N ASN A 230 -5.21 -2.11 7.60
CA ASN A 230 -5.17 -3.43 8.26
C ASN A 230 -5.03 -3.32 9.80
N HIS A 231 -4.32 -2.29 10.29
CA HIS A 231 -4.20 -1.96 11.72
C HIS A 231 -5.28 -0.98 12.22
N LYS A 232 -6.31 -0.71 11.40
CA LYS A 232 -7.45 0.19 11.69
C LYS A 232 -7.06 1.64 12.00
N VAL A 233 -5.84 2.05 11.64
CA VAL A 233 -5.33 3.40 11.91
C VAL A 233 -6.18 4.44 11.16
N PRO A 234 -6.70 5.48 11.83
CA PRO A 234 -7.55 6.50 11.20
C PRO A 234 -6.86 7.22 10.05
N PHE A 235 -7.61 7.54 8.99
CA PHE A 235 -7.09 8.20 7.79
C PHE A 235 -6.37 9.53 8.08
N LYS A 236 -6.82 10.26 9.10
CA LYS A 236 -6.15 11.50 9.55
C LYS A 236 -4.76 11.20 10.11
N GLU A 237 -4.62 10.18 10.94
CA GLU A 237 -3.35 9.79 11.56
C GLU A 237 -2.37 9.26 10.52
N MET A 238 -2.84 8.41 9.59
CA MET A 238 -2.04 7.92 8.47
C MET A 238 -1.44 9.08 7.67
N ARG A 239 -2.25 10.09 7.30
CA ARG A 239 -1.74 11.27 6.56
C ARG A 239 -0.70 12.07 7.34
N VAL A 240 -0.85 12.17 8.66
CA VAL A 240 0.13 12.83 9.52
C VAL A 240 1.43 12.02 9.54
N ALA A 241 1.34 10.69 9.68
CA ALA A 241 2.48 9.80 9.64
C ALA A 241 3.24 9.90 8.31
N LEU A 242 2.54 9.87 7.17
CA LEU A 242 3.17 10.03 5.86
C LEU A 242 3.83 11.40 5.68
N ARG A 243 3.30 12.45 6.31
CA ARG A 243 3.92 13.78 6.29
C ARG A 243 5.20 13.88 7.12
N THR A 244 5.50 12.94 8.01
CA THR A 244 6.78 12.93 8.75
C THR A 244 7.96 12.53 7.85
N ARG A 245 7.69 11.74 6.79
CA ARG A 245 8.70 11.27 5.82
C ARG A 245 8.32 11.64 4.39
N LYS A 246 8.01 12.92 4.15
CA LYS A 246 7.50 13.41 2.85
C LYS A 246 8.37 12.99 1.68
N VAL A 247 9.69 13.17 1.78
CA VAL A 247 10.62 12.90 0.67
C VAL A 247 10.60 11.42 0.28
N THR A 248 10.68 10.52 1.26
CA THR A 248 10.63 9.07 1.04
C THR A 248 9.32 8.65 0.37
N ASN A 249 8.18 9.10 0.89
CA ASN A 249 6.87 8.75 0.34
C ASN A 249 6.66 9.36 -1.05
N MET A 250 7.18 10.57 -1.28
CA MET A 250 7.08 11.24 -2.57
C MET A 250 7.92 10.53 -3.65
N GLN A 251 9.14 10.10 -3.31
CA GLN A 251 9.98 9.31 -4.21
C GLN A 251 9.31 7.99 -4.58
N PHE A 252 8.76 7.29 -3.58
CA PHE A 252 8.02 6.06 -3.79
C PHE A 252 6.84 6.28 -4.74
N GLY A 253 5.97 7.24 -4.44
CA GLY A 253 4.81 7.56 -5.26
C GLY A 253 5.15 8.08 -6.65
N ALA A 254 6.25 8.82 -6.81
CA ALA A 254 6.71 9.33 -8.10
C ALA A 254 7.20 8.19 -9.00
N LEU A 255 7.97 7.24 -8.46
CA LEU A 255 8.35 6.03 -9.21
C LEU A 255 7.12 5.21 -9.59
N THR A 256 6.19 5.01 -8.67
CA THR A 256 4.93 4.34 -8.97
C THR A 256 4.20 5.05 -10.11
N SER A 257 4.09 6.39 -10.08
CA SER A 257 3.46 7.17 -11.14
C SER A 257 4.15 6.99 -12.49
N LEU A 258 5.48 7.06 -12.54
CA LEU A 258 6.23 6.90 -13.79
C LEU A 258 6.03 5.51 -14.39
N PHE A 259 5.98 4.47 -13.56
CA PHE A 259 5.79 3.10 -14.04
C PHE A 259 4.34 2.83 -14.47
N THR A 260 3.34 3.53 -13.91
CA THR A 260 1.95 3.44 -14.40
C THR A 260 1.81 3.98 -15.83
N MET A 261 2.70 4.87 -16.27
CA MET A 261 2.70 5.40 -17.65
C MET A 261 3.16 4.35 -18.67
N ILE A 262 3.83 3.29 -18.24
CA ILE A 262 4.32 2.22 -19.12
C ILE A 262 3.28 1.08 -19.11
N PRO A 263 2.53 0.84 -20.21
CA PRO A 263 1.37 -0.06 -20.19
C PRO A 263 1.65 -1.48 -19.69
N VAL A 264 2.78 -2.07 -20.11
CA VAL A 264 3.17 -3.43 -19.71
C VAL A 264 3.52 -3.50 -18.22
N LEU A 265 4.18 -2.47 -17.69
CA LEU A 265 4.55 -2.42 -16.27
C LEU A 265 3.35 -2.07 -15.38
N ASN A 266 2.38 -1.32 -15.89
CA ASN A 266 1.17 -0.94 -15.17
C ASN A 266 0.34 -2.17 -14.73
N LEU A 267 0.44 -3.30 -15.44
CA LEU A 267 -0.22 -4.54 -15.02
C LEU A 267 0.32 -5.08 -13.69
N PHE A 268 1.60 -4.87 -13.40
CA PHE A 268 2.26 -5.38 -12.20
C PHE A 268 2.48 -4.29 -11.15
N ILE A 269 2.21 -3.02 -11.47
CA ILE A 269 2.54 -1.91 -10.58
C ILE A 269 1.75 -1.95 -9.27
N MET A 270 0.49 -2.37 -9.33
CA MET A 270 -0.37 -2.50 -8.15
C MET A 270 0.23 -3.47 -7.12
N PRO A 271 0.50 -4.76 -7.43
CA PRO A 271 1.10 -5.67 -6.46
C PRO A 271 2.52 -5.25 -6.04
N VAL A 272 3.32 -4.70 -6.95
CA VAL A 272 4.66 -4.18 -6.62
C VAL A 272 4.59 -3.04 -5.60
N ALA A 273 3.69 -2.09 -5.81
CA ALA A 273 3.51 -0.95 -4.94
C ALA A 273 2.93 -1.35 -3.58
N VAL A 274 1.96 -2.29 -3.54
CA VAL A 274 1.47 -2.84 -2.26
C VAL A 274 2.61 -3.51 -1.49
N CYS A 275 3.45 -4.31 -2.15
CA CYS A 275 4.58 -4.96 -1.52
C CYS A 275 5.62 -3.97 -0.99
N GLY A 276 5.99 -2.97 -1.80
CA GLY A 276 6.94 -1.93 -1.41
C GLY A 276 6.43 -1.06 -0.27
N ALA A 277 5.14 -0.69 -0.31
CA ALA A 277 4.49 0.10 0.74
C ALA A 277 4.40 -0.67 2.07
N THR A 278 4.15 -1.98 2.02
CA THR A 278 4.15 -2.85 3.22
C THR A 278 5.54 -2.99 3.82
N ALA A 279 6.58 -3.14 2.98
CA ALA A 279 7.96 -3.13 3.47
C ALA A 279 8.33 -1.78 4.12
N MET A 280 7.88 -0.67 3.54
CA MET A 280 8.05 0.65 4.11
C MET A 280 7.29 0.82 5.43
N TRP A 281 6.08 0.24 5.53
CA TRP A 281 5.32 0.19 6.77
C TRP A 281 6.08 -0.50 7.90
N VAL A 282 6.57 -1.72 7.66
CA VAL A 282 7.30 -2.51 8.67
C VAL A 282 8.51 -1.76 9.21
N ASP A 283 9.30 -1.15 8.32
CA ASP A 283 10.52 -0.43 8.69
C ASP A 283 10.27 0.93 9.35
N CYS A 284 9.30 1.71 8.85
CA CYS A 284 9.19 3.14 9.17
C CYS A 284 8.01 3.52 10.08
N TYR A 285 6.92 2.75 10.06
CA TYR A 285 5.63 3.18 10.63
C TYR A 285 5.06 2.19 11.67
N ARG A 286 5.29 0.89 11.48
CA ARG A 286 4.71 -0.18 12.29
C ARG A 286 4.98 -0.02 13.78
N ALA A 287 6.21 0.31 14.17
CA ALA A 287 6.58 0.47 15.59
C ALA A 287 5.73 1.51 16.35
N LYS A 288 5.20 2.52 15.65
CA LYS A 288 4.38 3.59 16.24
C LYS A 288 2.88 3.36 16.09
N HIS A 289 2.47 2.62 15.06
CA HIS A 289 1.07 2.57 14.63
C HIS A 289 0.45 1.17 14.70
N ALA A 290 1.23 0.10 14.88
CA ALA A 290 0.71 -1.26 14.98
C ALA A 290 -0.06 -1.54 16.29
N LEU A 291 0.20 -0.74 17.34
CA LEU A 291 -0.45 -0.84 18.66
C LEU A 291 -1.75 -0.02 18.74
N TRP A 292 -2.25 0.51 17.63
CA TRP A 292 -3.44 1.33 17.63
C TRP A 292 -4.65 0.52 18.17
N LYS A 293 -5.24 1.01 19.26
CA LYS A 293 -6.30 0.38 20.06
C LYS A 293 -7.67 0.52 19.41
#